data_AF-A0A7V3M524-F1
#
_entry.id   AF-A0A7V3M524-F1
#
_cell.length_a   1.000
_cell.length_b   1.000
_cell.length_c   1.000
_cell.angle_alpha   90.00
_cell.angle_beta   90.00
_cell.angle_gamma   90.00
#
_symmetry.space_group_name_H-M   'P 1'
#
loop_
_entity.id
_entity.type
_entity.pdbx_description
1 polymer ?
#
loop_
_entity_poly.entity_id
_entity_poly.type
_entity_poly.pdbx_seq_one_letter_code
_entity_poly.pdbx_strand_id
1 'polypeptide(L)'
;MKLHHVLICAALALAGCGQAEAPKQEEAPPAPQTLLEQIQAQAPEQQLVTAYQHLIQYQQTHADTTPRCTAPRATESRGVIPDNVAPDSVYAAYRGAAVYSVQCGQLISRAAFDPTEHWLVVYAPGASEVSVVNCAGPNGADRCPSQVPTVETPAAAP
;
A
#
# COMPACT_ATOMS: atom_id res chain seq x y z
N MET A 1 57.77 -8.49 13.33
CA MET A 1 57.76 -7.90 14.69
C MET A 1 56.55 -8.46 15.45
N LYS A 2 56.74 -8.65 16.76
CA LYS A 2 55.96 -9.53 17.65
C LYS A 2 54.52 -9.07 17.90
N LEU A 3 53.62 -10.06 17.88
CA LEU A 3 52.25 -10.08 18.41
C LEU A 3 52.22 -9.67 19.89
N HIS A 4 51.32 -8.76 20.28
CA HIS A 4 50.86 -8.62 21.67
C HIS A 4 49.33 -8.47 21.67
N HIS A 5 48.65 -9.51 22.15
CA HIS A 5 47.23 -9.51 22.46
C HIS A 5 46.99 -8.78 23.78
N VAL A 6 46.00 -7.88 23.84
CA VAL A 6 45.40 -7.46 25.09
C VAL A 6 43.88 -7.60 24.96
N LEU A 7 43.41 -8.64 25.63
CA LEU A 7 42.03 -8.97 25.94
C LEU A 7 41.60 -8.08 27.12
N ILE A 8 40.51 -7.32 27.03
CA ILE A 8 39.87 -6.72 28.20
C ILE A 8 38.40 -7.15 28.21
N CYS A 9 38.15 -8.18 29.02
CA CYS A 9 36.82 -8.55 29.49
C CYS A 9 36.32 -7.48 30.45
N ALA A 10 35.27 -6.74 30.09
CA ALA A 10 34.48 -5.98 31.04
C ALA A 10 33.18 -6.75 31.32
N ALA A 11 33.23 -7.62 32.34
CA ALA A 11 32.05 -8.23 32.93
C ALA A 11 31.31 -7.18 33.78
N LEU A 12 30.21 -6.64 33.25
CA LEU A 12 29.24 -5.90 34.05
C LEU A 12 28.22 -6.90 34.62
N ALA A 13 28.57 -7.43 35.79
CA ALA A 13 27.63 -8.16 36.63
C ALA A 13 26.65 -7.15 37.26
N LEU A 14 25.47 -6.97 36.65
CA LEU A 14 24.32 -6.45 37.37
C LEU A 14 23.70 -7.58 38.19
N ALA A 15 24.07 -7.63 39.47
CA ALA A 15 23.27 -8.27 40.49
C ALA A 15 21.99 -7.43 40.71
N GLY A 16 20.97 -7.69 39.90
CA GLY A 16 19.59 -7.29 40.17
C GLY A 16 18.88 -8.43 40.90
N CYS A 17 18.24 -8.09 42.03
CA CYS A 17 17.60 -8.99 42.98
C CYS A 17 16.67 -10.04 42.33
N GLY A 18 16.79 -11.27 42.82
CA GLY A 18 15.94 -12.39 42.43
C GLY A 18 14.46 -12.13 42.70
N GLN A 19 13.72 -12.03 41.61
CA GLN A 19 12.33 -12.44 41.56
C GLN A 19 12.27 -13.43 40.39
N ALA A 20 12.09 -14.71 40.72
CA ALA A 20 11.81 -15.72 39.71
C ALA A 20 10.43 -15.38 39.11
N GLU A 21 10.42 -14.56 38.06
CA GLU A 21 9.27 -14.45 37.18
C GLU A 21 9.08 -15.85 36.58
N ALA A 22 7.90 -16.44 36.81
CA ALA A 22 7.51 -17.68 36.16
C ALA A 22 7.78 -17.54 34.65
N PRO A 23 8.17 -18.62 33.93
CA PRO A 23 8.40 -18.53 32.51
C PRO A 23 7.18 -17.90 31.86
N LYS A 24 7.30 -16.64 31.42
CA LYS A 24 6.34 -16.05 30.51
C LYS A 24 6.36 -16.99 29.32
N GLN A 25 5.23 -17.65 29.10
CA GLN A 25 4.96 -18.32 27.85
C GLN A 25 5.25 -17.28 26.77
N GLU A 26 6.33 -17.50 26.03
CA GLU A 26 6.72 -16.62 24.94
C GLU A 26 5.59 -16.71 23.91
N GLU A 27 4.70 -15.72 23.97
CA GLU A 27 3.66 -15.54 22.98
C GLU A 27 4.41 -15.32 21.67
N ALA A 28 4.26 -16.27 20.75
CA ALA A 28 4.91 -16.19 19.45
C ALA A 28 4.64 -14.80 18.87
N PRO A 29 5.65 -14.12 18.28
CA PRO A 29 5.45 -12.82 17.68
C PRO A 29 4.20 -12.86 16.79
N PRO A 30 3.31 -11.86 16.87
CA PRO A 30 2.14 -11.83 16.01
C PRO A 30 2.61 -11.98 14.55
N ALA A 31 1.87 -12.77 13.77
CA ALA A 31 2.21 -13.02 12.38
C ALA A 31 2.44 -11.67 11.65
N PRO A 32 3.38 -11.61 10.69
CA PRO A 32 3.59 -10.38 9.91
C PRO A 32 2.25 -9.94 9.30
N GLN A 33 1.82 -8.73 9.63
CA GLN A 33 0.61 -8.16 9.04
C GLN A 33 0.81 -8.04 7.53
N THR A 34 -0.19 -8.43 6.75
CA THR A 34 -0.19 -8.22 5.29
C THR A 34 -0.28 -6.72 4.97
N LEU A 35 0.13 -6.30 3.76
CA LEU A 35 0.06 -4.88 3.38
C LEU A 35 -1.37 -4.32 3.46
N LEU A 36 -2.37 -5.14 3.14
CA LEU A 36 -3.78 -4.77 3.24
C LEU A 36 -4.21 -4.51 4.69
N GLU A 37 -3.85 -5.41 5.61
CA GLU A 37 -4.16 -5.23 7.04
C GLU A 37 -3.42 -4.00 7.61
N GLN A 38 -2.17 -3.80 7.20
CA GLN A 38 -1.38 -2.64 7.62
C GLN A 38 -2.04 -1.32 7.18
N ILE A 39 -2.47 -1.20 5.93
CA ILE A 39 -3.10 0.05 5.46
C ILE A 39 -4.49 0.25 6.08
N GLN A 40 -5.28 -0.82 6.25
CA GLN A 40 -6.60 -0.72 6.87
C GLN A 40 -6.55 -0.33 8.36
N ALA A 41 -5.45 -0.65 9.04
CA ALA A 41 -5.21 -0.24 10.43
C ALA A 41 -4.84 1.25 10.59
N GLN A 42 -4.55 1.96 9.49
CA GLN A 42 -4.18 3.38 9.52
C GLN A 42 -5.40 4.31 9.51
N ALA A 43 -5.21 5.54 10.00
CA ALA A 43 -6.18 6.61 9.81
C ALA A 43 -6.39 6.90 8.31
N PRO A 44 -7.61 7.24 7.85
CA PRO A 44 -7.91 7.41 6.43
C PRO A 44 -6.96 8.36 5.69
N GLU A 45 -6.56 9.47 6.31
CA GLU A 45 -5.64 10.45 5.71
C GLU A 45 -4.24 9.86 5.55
N GLN A 46 -3.81 9.03 6.50
CA GLN A 46 -2.52 8.36 6.46
C GLN A 46 -2.47 7.29 5.35
N GLN A 47 -3.59 6.61 5.09
CA GLN A 47 -3.70 5.64 4.00
C GLN A 47 -3.38 6.27 2.64
N LEU A 48 -3.86 7.51 2.41
CA LEU A 48 -3.60 8.25 1.18
C LEU A 48 -2.12 8.60 1.00
N VAL A 49 -1.47 9.03 2.09
CA VAL A 49 -0.03 9.32 2.09
C VAL A 49 0.78 8.06 1.81
N THR A 50 0.43 6.95 2.47
CA THR A 50 1.10 5.66 2.27
C THR A 50 0.90 5.11 0.85
N ALA A 51 -0.29 5.24 0.28
CA ALA A 51 -0.53 4.88 -1.13
C ALA A 51 0.37 5.67 -2.10
N TYR A 52 0.51 6.97 -1.90
CA TYR A 52 1.44 7.77 -2.71
C TYR A 52 2.89 7.31 -2.53
N GLN A 53 3.35 7.04 -1.30
CA GLN A 53 4.70 6.56 -1.05
C GLN A 53 4.99 5.22 -1.74
N HIS A 54 4.04 4.28 -1.69
CA HIS A 54 4.17 3.00 -2.39
C HIS A 54 4.14 3.16 -3.91
N LEU A 55 3.40 4.11 -4.48
CA LEU A 55 3.49 4.45 -5.91
C LEU A 55 4.91 4.90 -6.27
N ILE A 56 5.50 5.81 -5.49
CA ILE A 56 6.87 6.29 -5.73
C ILE A 56 7.87 5.13 -5.65
N GLN A 57 7.78 4.29 -4.62
CA GLN A 57 8.64 3.12 -4.47
C GLN A 57 8.50 2.12 -5.62
N TYR A 58 7.26 1.84 -6.05
CA TYR A 58 6.99 0.98 -7.20
C TYR A 58 7.66 1.55 -8.44
N GLN A 59 7.46 2.84 -8.74
CA GLN A 59 8.05 3.46 -9.91
C GLN A 59 9.59 3.44 -9.85
N GLN A 60 10.22 3.64 -8.69
CA GLN A 60 11.69 3.53 -8.56
C GLN A 60 12.25 2.19 -9.04
N THR A 61 11.49 1.10 -8.90
CA THR A 61 11.91 -0.27 -9.29
C THR A 61 11.35 -0.71 -10.64
N HIS A 62 10.35 -0.02 -11.19
CA HIS A 62 9.70 -0.33 -12.47
C HIS A 62 9.97 0.78 -13.49
N ALA A 63 11.15 0.76 -14.12
CA ALA A 63 11.63 1.83 -15.00
C ALA A 63 10.79 2.07 -16.27
N ASP A 64 9.99 1.09 -16.64
CA ASP A 64 9.03 1.11 -17.75
C ASP A 64 7.77 1.93 -17.45
N THR A 65 7.47 2.22 -16.17
CA THR A 65 6.32 3.06 -15.83
C THR A 65 6.57 4.53 -16.16
N THR A 66 5.88 5.00 -17.20
CA THR A 66 5.88 6.38 -17.67
C THR A 66 4.44 6.89 -17.80
N PRO A 67 4.15 8.15 -17.43
CA PRO A 67 5.03 9.13 -16.79
C PRO A 67 5.38 8.81 -15.32
N ARG A 68 6.52 9.32 -14.84
CA ARG A 68 6.87 9.26 -13.41
C ARG A 68 5.98 10.22 -12.62
N CYS A 69 5.55 9.80 -11.44
CA CYS A 69 4.89 10.68 -10.50
C CYS A 69 5.91 11.62 -9.86
N THR A 70 5.85 12.91 -10.20
CA THR A 70 6.79 13.92 -9.68
C THR A 70 6.27 14.62 -8.43
N ALA A 71 4.96 14.80 -8.32
CA ALA A 71 4.26 15.30 -7.14
C ALA A 71 2.80 14.80 -7.14
N PRO A 72 2.18 14.57 -5.97
CA PRO A 72 0.78 14.20 -5.88
C PRO A 72 -0.08 15.47 -5.93
N ARG A 73 -0.95 15.59 -6.94
CA ARG A 73 -1.96 16.65 -7.03
C ARG A 73 -3.23 16.31 -6.26
N ALA A 74 -3.63 15.04 -6.30
CA ALA A 74 -4.78 14.54 -5.56
C ALA A 74 -4.56 13.07 -5.19
N THR A 75 -5.11 12.68 -4.05
CA THR A 75 -5.19 11.28 -3.61
C THR A 75 -6.61 11.02 -3.12
N GLU A 76 -7.17 9.87 -3.45
CA GLU A 76 -8.55 9.53 -3.11
C GLU A 76 -8.66 8.03 -2.84
N SER A 77 -9.50 7.65 -1.88
CA SER A 77 -9.82 6.24 -1.65
C SER A 77 -10.94 5.79 -2.57
N ARG A 78 -10.77 4.63 -3.20
CA ARG A 78 -11.84 3.89 -3.88
C ARG A 78 -12.50 2.88 -2.95
N GLY A 79 -12.02 2.75 -1.71
CA GLY A 79 -12.47 1.78 -0.73
C GLY A 79 -12.00 0.35 -1.04
N VAL A 80 -12.65 -0.61 -0.40
CA VAL A 80 -12.49 -2.03 -0.71
C VAL A 80 -13.38 -2.39 -1.89
N ILE A 81 -12.81 -2.99 -2.93
CA ILE A 81 -13.57 -3.36 -4.13
C ILE A 81 -14.58 -4.45 -3.80
N PRO A 82 -15.89 -4.23 -4.06
CA PRO A 82 -16.93 -5.18 -3.71
C PRO A 82 -16.96 -6.38 -4.68
N ASP A 83 -17.60 -7.46 -4.26
CA ASP A 83 -17.72 -8.69 -5.08
C ASP A 83 -18.56 -8.47 -6.36
N ASN A 84 -19.54 -7.57 -6.30
CA ASN A 84 -20.42 -7.24 -7.42
C ASN A 84 -19.90 -6.12 -8.33
N VAL A 85 -18.59 -5.85 -8.31
CA VAL A 85 -17.93 -4.95 -9.26
C VAL A 85 -18.24 -5.37 -10.72
N ALA A 86 -18.48 -4.38 -11.59
CA ALA A 86 -18.74 -4.62 -13.00
C ALA A 86 -17.55 -5.34 -13.66
N PRO A 87 -17.78 -6.45 -14.39
CA PRO A 87 -16.71 -7.34 -14.84
C PRO A 87 -15.81 -6.73 -15.92
N ASP A 88 -16.28 -5.70 -16.63
CA ASP A 88 -15.54 -4.94 -17.63
C ASP A 88 -14.78 -3.74 -17.05
N SER A 89 -14.91 -3.50 -15.74
CA SER A 89 -14.19 -2.43 -15.05
C SER A 89 -12.72 -2.78 -14.79
N VAL A 90 -11.86 -1.77 -14.77
CA VAL A 90 -10.46 -1.91 -14.32
C VAL A 90 -10.35 -2.47 -12.89
N TYR A 91 -11.39 -2.26 -12.06
CA TYR A 91 -11.43 -2.74 -10.68
C TYR A 91 -11.76 -4.25 -10.57
N ALA A 92 -12.26 -4.88 -11.64
CA ALA A 92 -12.78 -6.26 -11.58
C ALA A 92 -11.75 -7.29 -11.12
N ALA A 93 -10.46 -7.08 -11.45
CA ALA A 93 -9.36 -7.95 -11.07
C ALA A 93 -8.97 -7.84 -9.58
N TYR A 94 -9.53 -6.88 -8.85
CA TYR A 94 -9.06 -6.48 -7.53
C TYR A 94 -10.14 -6.61 -6.43
N ARG A 95 -11.09 -7.54 -6.58
CA ARG A 95 -12.12 -7.82 -5.56
C ARG A 95 -11.50 -8.07 -4.19
N GLY A 96 -12.05 -7.45 -3.16
CA GLY A 96 -11.55 -7.52 -1.79
C GLY A 96 -10.26 -6.72 -1.53
N ALA A 97 -9.65 -6.11 -2.54
CA ALA A 97 -8.50 -5.24 -2.37
C ALA A 97 -8.92 -3.83 -1.93
N ALA A 98 -8.11 -3.18 -1.10
CA ALA A 98 -8.22 -1.74 -0.89
C ALA A 98 -7.52 -1.01 -2.04
N VAL A 99 -8.21 -0.04 -2.65
CA VAL A 99 -7.69 0.70 -3.81
C VAL A 99 -7.69 2.19 -3.54
N TYR A 100 -6.59 2.84 -3.90
CA TYR A 100 -6.40 4.27 -3.76
C TYR A 100 -5.94 4.84 -5.10
N SER A 101 -6.51 5.97 -5.51
CA SER A 101 -6.06 6.68 -6.70
C SER A 101 -5.09 7.80 -6.34
N VAL A 102 -4.10 8.01 -7.20
CA VAL A 102 -3.16 9.12 -7.14
C VAL A 102 -3.18 9.84 -8.48
N GLN A 103 -3.57 11.11 -8.49
CA GLN A 103 -3.32 12.00 -9.62
C GLN A 103 -1.97 12.67 -9.42
N CYS A 104 -1.02 12.39 -10.29
CA CYS A 104 0.27 13.04 -10.33
C CYS A 104 0.21 14.34 -11.15
N GLY A 105 1.27 15.13 -11.07
CA GLY A 105 1.50 16.28 -11.94
C GLY A 105 1.84 17.57 -11.18
N GLN A 106 1.87 18.68 -11.90
CA GLN A 106 2.23 19.98 -11.33
C GLN A 106 1.12 20.53 -10.40
N LEU A 107 1.52 21.11 -9.26
CA LEU A 107 0.62 21.76 -8.29
C LEU A 107 0.17 23.16 -8.75
N ILE A 108 -0.33 23.27 -9.98
CA ILE A 108 -0.84 24.52 -10.55
C ILE A 108 -2.37 24.41 -10.60
N SER A 109 -3.05 25.44 -10.09
CA SER A 109 -4.52 25.52 -9.92
C SER A 109 -5.34 25.48 -11.22
N ARG A 110 -4.70 25.31 -12.39
CA ARG A 110 -5.34 25.20 -13.72
C ARG A 110 -4.79 24.06 -14.58
N ALA A 111 -3.92 23.20 -14.04
CA ALA A 111 -3.48 22.04 -14.78
C ALA A 111 -4.68 21.11 -15.03
N ALA A 112 -4.91 20.79 -16.31
CA ALA A 112 -5.93 19.84 -16.71
C ALA A 112 -5.68 18.48 -16.05
N PHE A 113 -6.74 17.70 -15.90
CA PHE A 113 -6.60 16.30 -15.52
C PHE A 113 -5.96 15.54 -16.67
N ASP A 114 -4.90 14.77 -16.38
CA ASP A 114 -4.22 13.93 -17.35
C ASP A 114 -4.34 12.47 -16.91
N PRO A 115 -5.08 11.62 -17.66
CA PRO A 115 -5.23 10.20 -17.35
C PRO A 115 -3.91 9.41 -17.35
N THR A 116 -2.88 9.88 -18.07
CA THR A 116 -1.54 9.25 -18.05
C THR A 116 -0.83 9.48 -16.71
N GLU A 117 -1.18 10.56 -16.01
CA GLU A 117 -0.70 10.85 -14.66
C GLU A 117 -1.64 10.31 -13.56
N HIS A 118 -2.71 9.60 -13.92
CA HIS A 118 -3.64 8.99 -12.99
C HIS A 118 -3.30 7.52 -12.75
N TRP A 119 -3.10 7.15 -11.49
CA TRP A 119 -2.65 5.83 -11.07
C TRP A 119 -3.57 5.24 -10.00
N LEU A 120 -3.73 3.92 -10.01
CA LEU A 120 -4.27 3.16 -8.89
C LEU A 120 -3.12 2.45 -8.16
N VAL A 121 -3.20 2.46 -6.83
CA VAL A 121 -2.37 1.67 -5.93
C VAL A 121 -3.29 0.69 -5.23
N VAL A 122 -3.02 -0.60 -5.45
CA VAL A 122 -3.90 -1.71 -5.05
C VAL A 122 -3.23 -2.57 -4.00
N TYR A 123 -3.92 -2.75 -2.88
CA TYR A 123 -3.52 -3.59 -1.76
C TYR A 123 -4.37 -4.87 -1.79
N ALA A 124 -3.90 -5.88 -2.51
CA ALA A 124 -4.61 -7.14 -2.65
C ALA A 124 -4.49 -8.01 -1.37
N PRO A 125 -5.52 -8.79 -1.01
CA PRO A 125 -5.43 -9.72 0.11
C PRO A 125 -4.28 -10.71 -0.05
N GLY A 126 -3.45 -10.86 1.00
CA GLY A 126 -2.31 -11.77 1.01
C GLY A 126 -1.10 -11.34 0.18
N ALA A 127 -1.14 -10.18 -0.49
CA ALA A 127 0.00 -9.67 -1.25
C ALA A 127 1.05 -9.02 -0.33
N SER A 128 2.33 -9.28 -0.64
CA SER A 128 3.48 -8.64 0.01
C SER A 128 3.92 -7.35 -0.69
N GLU A 129 3.36 -7.06 -1.87
CA GLU A 129 3.67 -5.89 -2.69
C GLU A 129 2.38 -5.27 -3.22
N VAL A 130 2.40 -3.96 -3.50
CA VAL A 130 1.28 -3.29 -4.14
C VAL A 130 1.25 -3.61 -5.64
N SER A 131 0.05 -3.68 -6.21
CA SER A 131 -0.11 -3.59 -7.66
C SER A 131 -0.36 -2.13 -8.04
N VAL A 132 0.28 -1.67 -9.12
CA VAL A 132 0.10 -0.31 -9.64
C VAL A 132 -0.46 -0.36 -11.05
N VAL A 133 -1.52 0.41 -11.29
CA VAL A 133 -2.22 0.44 -12.58
C VAL A 133 -2.27 1.88 -13.10
N ASN A 134 -1.88 2.09 -14.36
CA ASN A 134 -2.11 3.36 -15.02
C ASN A 134 -3.54 3.44 -15.56
N CYS A 135 -4.19 4.57 -15.33
CA CYS A 135 -5.59 4.76 -15.67
C CYS A 135 -5.83 5.23 -17.11
N ALA A 136 -4.77 5.60 -17.85
CA ALA A 136 -4.90 5.92 -19.26
C ALA A 136 -5.41 4.70 -20.05
N GLY A 137 -6.49 4.94 -20.80
CA GLY A 137 -7.01 4.03 -21.80
C GLY A 137 -6.36 4.23 -23.17
N PRO A 138 -6.67 3.33 -24.12
CA PRO A 138 -6.09 3.36 -25.48
C PRO A 138 -6.37 4.65 -26.25
N ASN A 139 -7.43 5.38 -25.90
CA ASN A 139 -7.81 6.65 -26.54
C ASN A 139 -7.41 7.88 -25.70
N GLY A 140 -6.56 7.71 -24.69
CA GLY A 140 -6.24 8.77 -23.72
C GLY A 140 -7.38 9.12 -22.77
N ALA A 141 -8.43 8.30 -22.69
CA ALA A 141 -9.52 8.45 -21.73
C ALA A 141 -9.14 7.85 -20.36
N ASP A 142 -9.69 8.41 -19.29
CA ASP A 142 -9.56 7.84 -17.95
C ASP A 142 -10.43 6.59 -17.80
N ARG A 143 -9.83 5.47 -17.38
CA ARG A 143 -10.52 4.19 -17.14
C ARG A 143 -10.79 3.91 -15.66
N CYS A 144 -10.39 4.83 -14.77
CA CYS A 144 -10.50 4.67 -13.32
C CYS A 144 -11.52 5.65 -12.73
N PRO A 145 -12.83 5.45 -12.99
CA PRO A 145 -13.85 6.35 -12.46
C PRO A 145 -13.80 6.39 -10.93
N SER A 146 -14.16 7.53 -10.34
CA SER A 146 -14.06 7.70 -8.89
C SER A 146 -14.96 6.75 -8.11
N GLN A 147 -16.16 6.53 -8.65
CA GLN A 147 -17.09 5.52 -8.18
C GLN A 147 -16.75 4.17 -8.81
N VAL A 148 -16.51 3.15 -7.99
CA VAL A 148 -16.32 1.77 -8.44
C VAL A 148 -17.62 1.28 -9.09
N PRO A 149 -17.63 0.97 -10.40
CA PRO A 149 -18.84 0.50 -11.08
C PRO A 149 -19.26 -0.85 -10.53
N THR A 150 -20.54 -0.99 -10.19
CA THR A 150 -21.12 -2.25 -9.70
C THR A 150 -22.27 -2.67 -10.59
N VAL A 151 -22.50 -3.98 -10.68
CA VAL A 151 -23.70 -4.55 -11.27
C VAL A 151 -24.69 -4.86 -10.16
N GLU A 152 -25.98 -4.71 -10.44
CA GLU A 152 -27.02 -5.18 -9.52
C GLU A 152 -26.87 -6.69 -9.35
N THR A 153 -26.61 -7.13 -8.12
CA THR A 153 -26.73 -8.54 -7.77
C THR A 153 -28.23 -8.85 -7.73
N PRO A 154 -28.75 -9.80 -8.52
CA PRO A 154 -30.15 -10.20 -8.41
C PRO A 154 -30.45 -10.55 -6.95
N ALA A 155 -31.46 -9.90 -6.36
CA ALA A 155 -31.87 -10.21 -5.01
C ALA A 155 -32.13 -11.72 -4.93
N ALA A 156 -31.49 -12.41 -3.97
CA ALA A 156 -31.76 -13.81 -3.72
C ALA A 156 -33.28 -13.95 -3.48
N ALA A 157 -33.95 -14.69 -4.36
CA ALA A 157 -35.37 -14.97 -4.20
C ALA A 157 -35.56 -15.70 -2.86
N PRO A 158 -36.61 -15.35 -2.09
CA PRO A 158 -36.85 -15.88 -0.74
C PRO A 158 -37.07 -17.40 -0.74
#